data_AF-A0A453CH76-F1
#
_entry.id   AF-A0A453CH76-F1
#
_cell.length_a   1.000
_cell.length_b   1.000
_cell.length_c   1.000
_cell.angle_alpha   90.00
_cell.angle_beta   90.00
_cell.angle_gamma   90.00
#
_symmetry.space_group_name_H-M   'P 1'
#
loop_
_entity.id
_entity.type
_entity.pdbx_description
1 polymer ?
#
loop_
_entity_poly.entity_id
_entity_poly.type
_entity_poly.pdbx_seq_one_letter_code
_entity_poly.pdbx_strand_id
1 'polypeptide(L)'
;MILGDGLYNFVKVLIRTSVAFAAMAKKNSTIPVSDVGGAKATGEPVSFDEQRRTEQFMKDQIPKSVAYAGYAAVAAVSIATLPQIFPDLKWYYILVAYVFAPVLAFCNAYGTGLTDWSLASTYGKLAIFIFGAWAGAPHGGVLVGLAACGVMMSIVSTAADLMQDFKTGYLTLASPRSMFISQIIGTGMGCVIAPCVFWLFYKAFEDIGISGSEYPAPYAIVYRNMAILGVDGFSSLPKHCLTLCYVFFAGAILINLVRDLVPAKVAKFIPLPMAMAIPFYIGSYFAIDMFVGTVIVFVWGIMNKAKADAFAPAVASGLICGDGIWTLPQSILALAKVKPPICMKFLSRPVNANVDAYLGN
;
A
#
# COMPACT_ATOMS: atom_id res chain seq x y z
N MET A 1 -2.75 3.37 13.49
CA MET A 1 -1.76 2.28 13.41
C MET A 1 -0.86 2.40 12.20
N ILE A 2 -1.35 2.16 10.97
CA ILE A 2 -0.57 2.21 9.71
C ILE A 2 0.34 3.44 9.62
N LEU A 3 -0.26 4.64 9.70
CA LEU A 3 0.50 5.90 9.62
C LEU A 3 1.47 6.09 10.79
N GLY A 4 1.10 5.69 12.01
CA GLY A 4 1.95 5.86 13.19
C GLY A 4 3.21 4.97 13.14
N ASP A 5 3.04 3.73 12.68
CA ASP A 5 4.12 2.78 12.45
C ASP A 5 5.06 3.25 11.33
N GLY A 6 4.49 3.66 10.19
CA GLY A 6 5.24 4.19 9.06
C GLY A 6 6.03 5.46 9.41
N LEU A 7 5.40 6.42 10.10
CA LEU A 7 6.06 7.67 10.51
C LEU A 7 7.16 7.42 11.54
N TYR A 8 6.95 6.53 12.50
CA TYR A 8 8.00 6.16 13.46
C TYR A 8 9.24 5.64 12.73
N ASN A 9 9.05 4.69 11.81
CA ASN A 9 10.15 4.11 11.05
C ASN A 9 10.79 5.14 10.10
N PHE A 10 10.01 6.03 9.48
CA PHE A 10 10.52 7.11 8.66
C PHE A 10 11.43 8.04 9.45
N VAL A 11 10.96 8.54 10.60
CA VAL A 11 11.73 9.44 11.47
C VAL A 11 12.98 8.73 12.00
N LYS A 12 12.86 7.47 12.42
CA LYS A 12 14.00 6.66 12.87
C LYS A 12 15.07 6.51 11.79
N VAL A 13 14.67 6.17 10.55
CA VAL A 13 15.60 6.02 9.42
C VAL A 13 16.24 7.36 9.07
N LEU A 14 15.46 8.45 9.06
CA LEU A 14 15.99 9.79 8.83
C LEU A 14 17.04 10.17 9.88
N ILE A 15 16.74 10.03 11.17
CA ILE A 15 17.67 10.36 12.27
C ILE A 15 18.96 9.56 12.12
N ARG A 16 18.87 8.23 11.93
CA ARG A 16 20.05 7.37 11.75
C ARG A 16 20.87 7.78 10.54
N THR A 17 20.23 8.08 9.42
CA THR A 17 20.89 8.49 8.18
C THR A 17 21.57 9.85 8.35
N SER A 18 20.89 10.82 8.97
CA SER A 18 21.44 12.15 9.24
C SER A 18 22.62 12.11 10.21
N VAL A 19 22.54 11.31 11.27
CA VAL A 19 23.66 11.12 12.21
C VAL A 19 24.84 10.45 11.52
N ALA A 20 24.61 9.41 10.72
CA ALA A 20 25.66 8.75 9.94
C ALA A 20 26.32 9.72 8.94
N PHE A 21 25.52 10.54 8.26
CA PHE A 21 26.01 11.55 7.33
C PHE A 21 26.81 12.65 8.04
N ALA A 22 26.35 13.13 9.20
CA ALA A 22 27.07 14.14 9.99
C ALA A 22 28.40 13.60 10.55
N ALA A 23 28.42 12.33 11.00
CA ALA A 23 29.65 11.66 11.43
C ALA A 23 30.64 11.47 10.27
N MET A 24 30.13 11.20 9.06
CA MET A 24 30.94 11.06 7.84
C MET A 24 31.48 12.40 7.33
N ALA A 25 30.67 13.46 7.33
CA ALA A 25 31.10 14.81 6.95
C ALA A 25 32.22 15.31 7.87
N LYS A 26 32.25 14.87 9.13
CA LYS A 26 33.37 15.11 10.06
C LYS A 26 34.61 14.24 9.80
N LYS A 27 34.47 13.11 9.09
CA LYS A 27 35.55 12.10 8.87
C LYS A 27 36.07 12.03 7.43
N ASN A 28 35.57 12.85 6.49
CA ASN A 28 36.05 12.94 5.11
C ASN A 28 36.26 11.57 4.42
N SER A 29 35.35 10.62 4.66
CA SER A 29 35.44 9.25 4.15
C SER A 29 34.20 8.88 3.34
N THR A 30 34.32 7.96 2.38
CA THR A 30 33.23 7.48 1.51
C THR A 30 32.17 6.68 2.27
N ILE A 31 30.94 6.71 1.73
CA ILE A 31 29.71 6.15 2.30
C ILE A 31 29.86 4.65 2.60
N PRO A 32 29.78 4.18 3.86
CA PRO A 32 29.42 2.80 4.12
C PRO A 32 27.92 2.66 3.87
N VAL A 33 27.57 1.72 3.01
CA VAL A 33 26.20 1.24 2.78
C VAL A 33 25.53 1.01 4.13
N SER A 34 24.29 1.46 4.26
CA SER A 34 23.44 1.31 5.44
C SER A 34 23.69 -0.05 6.12
N ASP A 35 24.28 -0.04 7.31
CA ASP A 35 24.25 -1.16 8.24
C ASP A 35 22.76 -1.39 8.59
N VAL A 36 22.08 -2.17 7.75
CA VAL A 36 20.75 -2.71 8.05
C VAL A 36 20.94 -3.51 9.34
N GLY A 37 20.34 -2.99 10.41
CA GLY A 37 20.48 -3.50 11.77
C GLY A 37 20.18 -5.00 11.82
N GLY A 38 21.25 -5.79 11.89
CA GLY A 38 21.23 -7.24 11.97
C GLY A 38 22.63 -7.83 11.82
N ALA A 39 23.33 -7.53 10.71
CA ALA A 39 24.54 -8.27 10.34
C ALA A 39 25.78 -7.96 11.21
N LYS A 40 25.96 -6.72 11.67
CA LYS A 40 27.08 -6.40 12.60
C LYS A 40 26.82 -6.75 14.06
N ALA A 41 25.57 -7.05 14.44
CA ALA A 41 25.29 -7.53 15.79
C ALA A 41 25.68 -9.01 15.97
N THR A 42 25.88 -9.77 14.88
CA THR A 42 26.21 -11.20 14.92
C THR A 42 27.61 -11.56 14.44
N GLY A 43 28.40 -10.63 13.91
CA GLY A 43 29.79 -10.92 13.49
C GLY A 43 29.90 -11.96 12.36
N GLU A 44 28.80 -12.27 11.68
CA GLU A 44 28.82 -13.17 10.53
C GLU A 44 29.26 -12.41 9.28
N PRO A 45 30.19 -12.95 8.48
CA PRO A 45 30.62 -12.33 7.23
C PRO A 45 29.44 -12.26 6.26
N VAL A 46 29.22 -11.08 5.68
CA VAL A 46 28.21 -10.87 4.61
C VAL A 46 28.47 -11.87 3.50
N SER A 47 27.46 -12.65 3.10
CA SER A 47 27.57 -13.69 2.07
C SER A 47 28.15 -13.11 0.77
N PHE A 48 28.98 -13.88 0.08
CA PHE A 48 29.55 -13.50 -1.22
C PHE A 48 28.46 -13.08 -2.23
N ASP A 49 27.35 -13.80 -2.25
CA ASP A 49 26.21 -13.49 -3.12
C ASP A 49 25.59 -12.13 -2.80
N GLU A 50 25.51 -11.78 -1.51
CA GLU A 50 24.94 -10.52 -1.06
C GLU A 50 25.85 -9.32 -1.37
N GLN A 51 27.17 -9.51 -1.24
CA GLN A 51 28.17 -8.52 -1.67
C GLN A 51 28.06 -8.27 -3.18
N ARG A 52 27.98 -9.34 -3.98
CA ARG A 52 27.88 -9.25 -5.44
C ARG A 52 26.58 -8.58 -5.89
N ARG A 53 25.44 -8.92 -5.27
CA ARG A 53 24.15 -8.25 -5.51
C ARG A 53 24.23 -6.76 -5.21
N THR A 54 24.84 -6.39 -4.08
CA THR A 54 25.02 -4.99 -3.67
C THR A 54 25.91 -4.23 -4.65
N GLU A 55 27.04 -4.80 -5.05
CA GLU A 55 27.97 -4.17 -5.99
C GLU A 55 27.27 -3.86 -7.33
N GLN A 56 26.55 -4.84 -7.89
CA GLN A 56 25.86 -4.67 -9.17
C GLN A 56 24.69 -3.69 -9.07
N PHE A 57 23.89 -3.76 -8.02
CA PHE A 57 22.78 -2.83 -7.79
C PHE A 57 23.25 -1.37 -7.66
N MET A 58 24.35 -1.15 -6.93
CA MET A 58 24.90 0.19 -6.72
C MET A 58 25.59 0.74 -7.97
N LYS A 59 26.25 -0.11 -8.77
CA LYS A 59 26.90 0.29 -10.02
C LYS A 59 25.91 0.93 -11.00
N ASP A 60 24.72 0.34 -11.11
CA ASP A 60 23.66 0.79 -12.02
C ASP A 60 22.60 1.66 -11.33
N GLN A 61 22.89 2.24 -10.18
CA GLN A 61 21.94 3.10 -9.48
C GLN A 61 21.56 4.34 -10.32
N ILE A 62 20.31 4.78 -10.22
CA ILE A 62 19.84 6.02 -10.82
C ILE A 62 20.53 7.20 -10.12
N PRO A 63 21.17 8.13 -10.85
CA PRO A 63 21.78 9.30 -10.25
C PRO A 63 20.75 10.10 -9.43
N LYS A 64 21.11 10.45 -8.19
CA LYS A 64 20.21 11.17 -7.28
C LYS A 64 19.74 12.51 -7.85
N SER A 65 20.60 13.21 -8.60
CA SER A 65 20.25 14.45 -9.29
C SER A 65 19.13 14.26 -10.30
N VAL A 66 19.16 13.17 -11.09
CA VAL A 66 18.11 12.83 -12.04
C VAL A 66 16.80 12.49 -11.32
N ALA A 67 16.87 11.76 -10.20
CA ALA A 67 15.69 11.45 -9.39
C ALA A 67 15.03 12.72 -8.81
N TYR A 68 15.80 13.61 -8.18
CA TYR A 68 15.27 14.85 -7.59
C TYR A 68 14.78 15.84 -8.65
N ALA A 69 15.53 16.01 -9.74
CA ALA A 69 15.14 16.90 -10.83
C ALA A 69 13.90 16.35 -11.57
N GLY A 70 13.85 15.04 -11.83
CA GLY A 70 12.70 14.38 -12.44
C GLY A 70 11.44 14.51 -11.57
N TYR A 71 11.57 14.30 -10.26
CA TYR A 71 10.47 14.51 -9.32
C TYR A 71 9.96 15.97 -9.35
N ALA A 72 10.86 16.94 -9.26
CA ALA A 72 10.50 18.36 -9.29
C ALA A 72 9.84 18.75 -10.62
N ALA A 73 10.35 18.27 -11.76
CA ALA A 73 9.80 18.54 -13.08
C ALA A 73 8.40 17.95 -13.26
N VAL A 74 8.21 16.68 -12.91
CA VAL A 74 6.89 16.01 -13.02
C VAL A 74 5.89 16.62 -12.03
N ALA A 75 6.32 16.98 -10.82
CA ALA A 75 5.48 17.70 -9.86
C ALA A 75 5.06 19.07 -10.42
N ALA A 76 5.97 19.83 -11.03
CA ALA A 76 5.64 21.13 -11.64
C ALA A 76 4.62 20.99 -12.78
N VAL A 77 4.77 19.97 -13.63
CA VAL A 77 3.79 19.66 -14.69
C VAL A 77 2.43 19.34 -14.08
N SER A 78 2.38 18.47 -13.07
CA SER A 78 1.14 18.09 -12.38
C SER A 78 0.45 19.28 -11.72
N ILE A 79 1.21 20.16 -11.06
CA ILE A 79 0.71 21.40 -10.44
C ILE A 79 0.08 22.34 -11.48
N ALA A 80 0.63 22.37 -12.71
CA ALA A 80 0.13 23.23 -13.77
C ALA A 80 -1.09 22.65 -14.52
N THR A 81 -1.14 21.32 -14.71
CA THR A 81 -2.15 20.67 -15.56
C THR A 81 -3.39 20.23 -14.79
N LEU A 82 -3.26 19.71 -13.57
CA LEU A 82 -4.40 19.21 -12.79
C LEU A 82 -5.48 20.29 -12.51
N PRO A 83 -5.15 21.56 -12.22
CA PRO A 83 -6.17 22.59 -12.06
C PRO A 83 -6.98 22.89 -13.34
N GLN A 84 -6.44 22.54 -14.53
CA GLN A 84 -7.17 22.70 -15.79
C GLN A 84 -8.21 21.60 -16.00
N ILE A 85 -7.95 20.41 -15.45
CA ILE A 85 -8.86 19.25 -15.50
C ILE A 85 -9.89 19.34 -14.37
N PHE A 86 -9.45 19.73 -13.17
CA PHE A 86 -10.27 19.88 -11.97
C PHE A 86 -10.13 21.32 -11.44
N PRO A 87 -10.97 22.27 -11.90
CA PRO A 87 -10.86 23.69 -11.56
C PRO A 87 -10.86 23.99 -10.06
N ASP A 88 -11.59 23.21 -9.26
CA ASP A 88 -11.64 23.35 -7.80
C ASP A 88 -10.31 22.94 -7.12
N LEU A 89 -9.52 22.07 -7.75
CA LEU A 89 -8.21 21.62 -7.26
C LEU A 89 -7.14 22.65 -7.62
N LYS A 90 -7.06 23.70 -6.80
CA LYS A 90 -6.05 24.75 -6.94
C LYS A 90 -4.62 24.23 -6.77
N TRP A 91 -3.67 24.90 -7.42
CA TRP A 91 -2.24 24.56 -7.47
C TRP A 91 -1.60 24.31 -6.09
N TYR A 92 -2.03 25.04 -5.05
CA TYR A 92 -1.44 24.94 -3.72
C TYR A 92 -1.82 23.63 -3.00
N TYR A 93 -3.01 23.06 -3.27
CA TYR A 93 -3.37 21.74 -2.73
C TYR A 93 -2.44 20.67 -3.28
N ILE A 94 -2.15 20.74 -4.58
CA ILE A 94 -1.28 19.81 -5.29
C ILE A 94 0.16 19.97 -4.78
N LEU A 95 0.66 21.20 -4.66
CA LEU A 95 1.99 21.47 -4.11
C LEU A 95 2.16 20.84 -2.72
N VAL A 96 1.21 21.07 -1.81
CA VAL A 96 1.23 20.49 -0.47
C VAL A 96 1.19 18.96 -0.54
N ALA A 97 0.36 18.37 -1.41
CA ALA A 97 0.32 16.93 -1.61
C ALA A 97 1.69 16.37 -2.03
N TYR A 98 2.37 16.99 -3.01
CA TYR A 98 3.72 16.58 -3.42
C TYR A 98 4.76 16.76 -2.30
N VAL A 99 4.68 17.81 -1.47
CA VAL A 99 5.61 17.94 -0.33
C VAL A 99 5.50 16.79 0.66
N PHE A 100 4.28 16.33 0.96
CA PHE A 100 4.06 15.23 1.91
C PHE A 100 4.10 13.83 1.29
N ALA A 101 3.94 13.72 -0.03
CA ALA A 101 3.86 12.43 -0.71
C ALA A 101 5.09 11.52 -0.49
N PRO A 102 6.36 12.00 -0.50
CA PRO A 102 7.52 11.15 -0.22
C PRO A 102 7.49 10.48 1.16
N VAL A 103 6.96 11.18 2.17
CA VAL A 103 6.81 10.63 3.52
C VAL A 103 5.81 9.47 3.51
N LEU A 104 4.64 9.70 2.89
CA LEU A 104 3.59 8.67 2.80
C LEU A 104 3.99 7.52 1.88
N ALA A 105 4.72 7.81 0.80
CA ALA A 105 5.29 6.83 -0.11
C ALA A 105 6.30 5.93 0.61
N PHE A 106 7.17 6.49 1.46
CA PHE A 106 8.04 5.69 2.32
C PHE A 106 7.23 4.81 3.27
N CYS A 107 6.24 5.37 3.96
CA CYS A 107 5.42 4.63 4.92
C CYS A 107 4.71 3.45 4.25
N ASN A 108 4.20 3.63 3.03
CA ASN A 108 3.58 2.56 2.26
C ASN A 108 4.60 1.55 1.75
N ALA A 109 5.70 1.99 1.13
CA ALA A 109 6.73 1.08 0.63
C ALA A 109 7.34 0.22 1.77
N TYR A 110 7.54 0.81 2.95
CA TYR A 110 7.92 0.08 4.16
C TYR A 110 6.87 -0.96 4.57
N GLY A 111 5.60 -0.55 4.63
CA GLY A 111 4.49 -1.45 4.95
C GLY A 111 4.40 -2.62 3.96
N THR A 112 4.40 -2.31 2.67
CA THR A 112 4.44 -3.30 1.59
C THR A 112 5.66 -4.20 1.70
N GLY A 113 6.84 -3.66 1.97
CA GLY A 113 8.05 -4.46 2.13
C GLY A 113 7.99 -5.44 3.31
N LEU A 114 7.21 -5.11 4.35
CA LEU A 114 7.05 -5.91 5.56
C LEU A 114 5.94 -6.96 5.43
N THR A 115 4.83 -6.61 4.77
CA THR A 115 3.60 -7.43 4.75
C THR A 115 3.21 -7.93 3.36
N ASP A 116 3.98 -7.57 2.32
CA ASP A 116 3.67 -7.79 0.91
C ASP A 116 2.32 -7.22 0.48
N TRP A 117 1.89 -6.13 1.12
CA TRP A 117 0.58 -5.53 0.88
C TRP A 117 0.64 -4.00 0.78
N SER A 118 0.16 -3.46 -0.35
CA SER A 118 0.08 -2.02 -0.57
C SER A 118 -1.17 -1.42 0.08
N LEU A 119 -0.97 -0.42 0.94
CA LEU A 119 -2.00 0.33 1.63
C LEU A 119 -2.27 1.68 0.95
N ALA A 120 -1.95 1.82 -0.34
CA ALA A 120 -2.12 3.05 -1.10
C ALA A 120 -3.54 3.62 -1.02
N SER A 121 -4.57 2.76 -1.04
CA SER A 121 -5.98 3.17 -0.85
C SER A 121 -6.24 3.82 0.50
N THR A 122 -5.55 3.41 1.56
CA THR A 122 -5.68 4.01 2.90
C THR A 122 -5.06 5.41 2.93
N TYR A 123 -3.88 5.58 2.33
CA TYR A 123 -3.24 6.90 2.22
C TYR A 123 -4.01 7.84 1.30
N GLY A 124 -4.62 7.32 0.22
CA GLY A 124 -5.54 8.08 -0.62
C GLY A 124 -6.75 8.59 0.18
N LYS A 125 -7.40 7.72 0.97
CA LYS A 125 -8.51 8.13 1.86
C LYS A 125 -8.10 9.19 2.88
N LEU A 126 -6.87 9.14 3.42
CA LEU A 126 -6.35 10.22 4.28
C LEU A 126 -6.28 11.55 3.52
N ALA A 127 -5.86 11.54 2.25
CA ALA A 127 -5.86 12.74 1.42
C ALA A 127 -7.28 13.30 1.21
N ILE A 128 -8.31 12.45 1.08
CA ILE A 128 -9.71 12.90 1.05
C ILE A 128 -10.06 13.72 2.30
N PHE A 129 -9.78 13.19 3.49
CA PHE A 129 -10.12 13.86 4.75
C PHE A 129 -9.32 15.16 4.95
N ILE A 130 -8.07 15.23 4.50
CA ILE A 130 -7.23 16.43 4.65
C ILE A 130 -7.65 17.51 3.64
N PHE A 131 -7.64 17.19 2.35
CA PHE A 131 -7.87 18.17 1.29
C PHE A 131 -9.35 18.50 1.09
N GLY A 132 -10.25 17.52 1.31
CA GLY A 132 -11.68 17.75 1.27
C GLY A 132 -12.16 18.66 2.40
N ALA A 133 -11.70 18.42 3.63
CA ALA A 133 -11.99 19.30 4.77
C ALA A 133 -11.40 20.69 4.59
N TRP A 134 -10.17 20.78 4.05
CA TRP A 134 -9.49 22.06 3.83
C TRP A 134 -10.19 22.92 2.76
N ALA A 135 -10.64 22.32 1.65
CA ALA A 135 -11.38 23.04 0.63
C ALA A 135 -12.80 23.42 1.10
N GLY A 136 -13.46 22.55 1.87
CA GLY A 136 -14.81 22.77 2.36
C GLY A 136 -15.89 22.70 1.27
N ALA A 137 -17.16 22.65 1.68
CA ALA A 137 -18.29 22.51 0.77
C ALA A 137 -18.41 23.64 -0.27
N PRO A 138 -18.19 24.93 0.09
CA PRO A 138 -18.35 26.04 -0.85
C PRO A 138 -17.34 26.06 -2.02
N HIS A 139 -16.24 25.30 -1.92
CA HIS A 139 -15.18 25.27 -2.92
C HIS A 139 -15.01 23.88 -3.54
N GLY A 140 -16.09 23.11 -3.64
CA GLY A 140 -16.06 21.82 -4.31
C GLY A 140 -15.20 20.78 -3.56
N GLY A 141 -15.16 20.83 -2.23
CA GLY A 141 -14.26 19.99 -1.43
C GLY A 141 -14.39 18.48 -1.67
N VAL A 142 -15.55 18.00 -2.11
CA VAL A 142 -15.73 16.60 -2.52
C VAL A 142 -14.85 16.27 -3.72
N LEU A 143 -14.86 17.13 -4.74
CA LEU A 143 -14.05 16.96 -5.95
C LEU A 143 -12.56 17.12 -5.63
N VAL A 144 -12.20 18.14 -4.84
CA VAL A 144 -10.82 18.37 -4.38
C VAL A 144 -10.28 17.16 -3.61
N GLY A 145 -11.05 16.64 -2.66
CA GLY A 145 -10.67 15.47 -1.87
C GLY A 145 -10.48 14.21 -2.71
N LEU A 146 -11.41 13.93 -3.65
CA LEU A 146 -11.31 12.78 -4.55
C LEU A 146 -10.14 12.90 -5.54
N ALA A 147 -9.92 14.08 -6.11
CA ALA A 147 -8.80 14.31 -7.03
C ALA A 147 -7.45 14.20 -6.30
N ALA A 148 -7.31 14.81 -5.13
CA ALA A 148 -6.12 14.69 -4.29
C ALA A 148 -5.86 13.25 -3.83
N CYS A 149 -6.93 12.49 -3.54
CA CYS A 149 -6.86 11.06 -3.27
C CYS A 149 -6.27 10.28 -4.45
N GLY A 150 -6.73 10.53 -5.67
CA GLY A 150 -6.19 9.89 -6.87
C GLY A 150 -4.70 10.16 -7.03
N VAL A 151 -4.28 11.42 -6.89
CA VAL A 151 -2.86 11.82 -6.96
C VAL A 151 -2.04 11.10 -5.89
N MET A 152 -2.49 11.14 -4.63
CA MET A 152 -1.76 10.52 -3.52
C MET A 152 -1.68 9.00 -3.65
N MET A 153 -2.80 8.36 -4.02
CA MET A 153 -2.86 6.92 -4.21
C MET A 153 -1.90 6.47 -5.33
N SER A 154 -1.85 7.18 -6.45
CA SER A 154 -0.91 6.89 -7.54
C SER A 154 0.54 7.00 -7.09
N ILE A 155 0.93 8.11 -6.44
CA ILE A 155 2.32 8.30 -5.98
C ILE A 155 2.73 7.20 -5.01
N VAL A 156 1.88 6.92 -4.03
CA VAL A 156 2.16 5.99 -2.94
C VAL A 156 2.14 4.53 -3.40
N SER A 157 1.28 4.17 -4.38
CA SER A 157 1.29 2.86 -5.02
C SER A 157 2.55 2.66 -5.86
N THR A 158 2.82 3.59 -6.79
CA THR A 158 3.97 3.47 -7.70
C THR A 158 5.30 3.38 -6.94
N ALA A 159 5.43 4.10 -5.81
CA ALA A 159 6.62 4.00 -4.96
C ALA A 159 6.77 2.62 -4.30
N ALA A 160 5.68 1.99 -3.87
CA ALA A 160 5.72 0.65 -3.30
C ALA A 160 6.00 -0.41 -4.36
N ASP A 161 5.36 -0.31 -5.52
CA ASP A 161 5.57 -1.22 -6.65
C ASP A 161 7.02 -1.13 -7.15
N LEU A 162 7.57 0.08 -7.30
CA LEU A 162 8.97 0.28 -7.67
C LEU A 162 9.96 -0.28 -6.63
N MET A 163 9.61 -0.22 -5.34
CA MET A 163 10.42 -0.85 -4.29
C MET A 163 10.46 -2.37 -4.45
N GLN A 164 9.31 -3.00 -4.76
CA GLN A 164 9.23 -4.45 -5.01
C GLN A 164 9.99 -4.82 -6.29
N ASP A 165 9.88 -4.03 -7.34
CA ASP A 165 10.63 -4.21 -8.58
C ASP A 165 12.14 -4.14 -8.31
N PHE A 166 12.62 -3.10 -7.62
CA PHE A 166 14.04 -3.00 -7.26
C PHE A 166 14.51 -4.14 -6.36
N LYS A 167 13.68 -4.64 -5.45
CA LYS A 167 14.01 -5.83 -4.65
C LYS A 167 14.14 -7.07 -5.55
N THR A 168 13.22 -7.24 -6.50
CA THR A 168 13.29 -8.33 -7.47
C THR A 168 14.55 -8.21 -8.34
N GLY A 169 14.87 -7.01 -8.82
CA GLY A 169 16.09 -6.76 -9.59
C GLY A 169 17.36 -7.01 -8.79
N TYR A 170 17.39 -6.62 -7.52
CA TYR A 170 18.48 -6.92 -6.60
C TYR A 170 18.70 -8.42 -6.44
N LEU A 171 17.62 -9.21 -6.34
CA LEU A 171 17.69 -10.66 -6.19
C LEU A 171 18.07 -11.38 -7.49
N THR A 172 17.63 -10.87 -8.65
CA THR A 172 17.88 -11.45 -9.98
C THR A 172 19.10 -10.88 -10.69
N LEU A 173 19.84 -9.96 -10.06
CA LEU A 173 20.98 -9.25 -10.64
C LEU A 173 20.60 -8.41 -11.89
N ALA A 174 19.33 -8.01 -12.01
CA ALA A 174 18.86 -7.15 -13.07
C ALA A 174 19.22 -5.67 -12.80
N SER A 175 19.46 -4.91 -13.88
CA SER A 175 19.84 -3.50 -13.78
C SER A 175 18.68 -2.63 -13.25
N PRO A 176 18.86 -1.88 -12.14
CA PRO A 176 17.81 -0.99 -11.61
C PRO A 176 17.39 0.11 -12.59
N ARG A 177 18.33 0.60 -13.42
CA ARG A 177 18.02 1.57 -14.48
C ARG A 177 17.06 1.00 -15.52
N SER A 178 17.31 -0.22 -15.98
CA SER A 178 16.42 -0.89 -16.94
C SER A 178 15.02 -1.08 -16.35
N MET A 179 14.92 -1.49 -15.08
CA MET A 179 13.62 -1.64 -14.42
C MET A 179 12.86 -0.31 -14.34
N PHE A 180 13.53 0.78 -13.95
CA PHE A 180 12.93 2.11 -13.90
C PHE A 180 12.46 2.61 -15.28
N ILE A 181 13.27 2.41 -16.32
CA ILE A 181 12.88 2.77 -17.70
C ILE A 181 11.68 1.95 -18.16
N SER A 182 11.67 0.65 -17.88
CA SER A 182 10.51 -0.22 -18.18
C SER A 182 9.25 0.25 -17.47
N GLN A 183 9.35 0.67 -16.21
CA GLN A 183 8.21 1.22 -15.47
C GLN A 183 7.69 2.53 -16.10
N ILE A 184 8.59 3.41 -16.56
CA ILE A 184 8.19 4.63 -17.29
C ILE A 184 7.44 4.28 -18.58
N ILE A 185 7.96 3.34 -19.37
CA ILE A 185 7.32 2.89 -20.61
C ILE A 185 5.95 2.29 -20.31
N GLY A 186 5.86 1.37 -19.34
CA GLY A 186 4.62 0.74 -18.93
C GLY A 186 3.59 1.75 -18.41
N THR A 187 4.02 2.74 -17.65
CA THR A 187 3.16 3.85 -17.19
C THR A 187 2.64 4.66 -18.37
N GLY A 188 3.52 5.00 -19.32
CA GLY A 188 3.14 5.72 -20.54
C GLY A 188 2.12 4.95 -21.40
N MET A 189 2.31 3.65 -21.56
CA MET A 189 1.33 2.76 -22.22
C MET A 189 -0.01 2.73 -21.45
N GLY A 190 0.05 2.64 -20.12
CA GLY A 190 -1.12 2.63 -19.24
C GLY A 190 -1.97 3.90 -19.37
N CYS A 191 -1.34 5.07 -19.52
CA CYS A 191 -2.02 6.35 -19.74
C CYS A 191 -2.87 6.38 -21.02
N VAL A 192 -2.59 5.52 -22.00
CA VAL A 192 -3.37 5.41 -23.25
C VAL A 192 -4.34 4.23 -23.18
N ILE A 193 -3.85 3.05 -22.78
CA ILE A 193 -4.63 1.81 -22.80
C ILE A 193 -5.78 1.86 -21.79
N ALA A 194 -5.54 2.30 -20.55
CA ALA A 194 -6.57 2.27 -19.51
C ALA A 194 -7.77 3.18 -19.83
N PRO A 195 -7.60 4.45 -20.26
CA PRO A 195 -8.73 5.27 -20.69
C PRO A 195 -9.45 4.71 -21.91
N CYS A 196 -8.73 4.13 -22.89
CA CYS A 196 -9.35 3.51 -24.06
C CYS A 196 -10.24 2.32 -23.69
N VAL A 197 -9.76 1.45 -22.81
CA VAL A 197 -10.55 0.33 -22.28
C VAL A 197 -11.75 0.84 -21.49
N PHE A 198 -11.56 1.82 -20.61
CA PHE A 198 -12.66 2.44 -19.88
C PHE A 198 -13.73 3.02 -20.82
N TRP A 199 -13.32 3.76 -21.85
CA TRP A 199 -14.24 4.33 -22.85
C TRP A 199 -14.97 3.28 -23.68
N LEU A 200 -14.32 2.15 -23.98
CA LEU A 200 -14.96 1.03 -24.66
C LEU A 200 -16.10 0.48 -23.80
N PHE A 201 -15.82 0.18 -22.53
CA PHE A 201 -16.85 -0.27 -21.59
C PHE A 201 -17.96 0.78 -21.44
N TYR A 202 -17.59 2.03 -21.19
CA TYR A 202 -18.53 3.14 -20.98
C TYR A 202 -19.48 3.37 -22.17
N LYS A 203 -19.04 3.10 -23.41
CA LYS A 203 -19.90 3.16 -24.59
C LYS A 203 -20.67 1.87 -24.87
N ALA A 204 -20.13 0.72 -24.49
CA ALA A 204 -20.76 -0.58 -24.72
C ALA A 204 -21.92 -0.85 -23.77
N PHE A 205 -21.84 -0.33 -22.53
CA PHE A 205 -22.84 -0.53 -21.49
C PHE A 205 -23.34 0.84 -21.00
N GLU A 206 -24.62 1.12 -21.21
CA GLU A 206 -25.25 2.40 -20.86
C GLU A 206 -25.45 2.59 -19.34
N ASP A 207 -25.35 1.50 -18.56
CA ASP A 207 -25.68 1.44 -17.13
C ASP A 207 -24.46 1.19 -16.22
N ILE A 208 -23.24 1.43 -16.72
CA ILE A 208 -22.02 1.34 -15.90
C ILE A 208 -22.11 2.26 -14.69
N GLY A 209 -21.81 1.69 -13.52
CA GLY A 209 -21.80 2.41 -12.26
C GLY A 209 -23.16 2.53 -11.57
N ILE A 210 -24.25 2.15 -12.25
CA ILE A 210 -25.60 2.15 -11.66
C ILE A 210 -25.74 0.96 -10.70
N SER A 211 -26.39 1.18 -9.55
CA SER A 211 -26.65 0.08 -8.61
C SER A 211 -27.65 -0.91 -9.22
N GLY A 212 -27.28 -2.19 -9.27
CA GLY A 212 -28.12 -3.25 -9.85
C GLY A 212 -27.91 -3.49 -11.35
N SER A 213 -27.03 -2.74 -12.01
CA SER A 213 -26.58 -3.08 -13.36
C SER A 213 -25.60 -4.26 -13.37
N GLU A 214 -25.20 -4.69 -14.58
CA GLU A 214 -24.17 -5.71 -14.76
C GLU A 214 -22.80 -5.27 -14.22
N TYR A 215 -22.49 -3.98 -14.32
CA TYR A 215 -21.22 -3.39 -13.89
C TYR A 215 -21.44 -2.26 -12.86
N PRO A 216 -21.85 -2.59 -11.62
CA PRO A 216 -22.00 -1.58 -10.58
C PRO A 216 -20.64 -1.05 -10.14
N ALA A 217 -20.59 0.21 -9.69
CA ALA A 217 -19.37 0.85 -9.16
C ALA A 217 -19.45 1.03 -7.64
N PRO A 218 -19.45 -0.04 -6.83
CA PRO A 218 -19.65 0.05 -5.39
C PRO A 218 -18.55 0.89 -4.71
N TYR A 219 -17.31 0.78 -5.19
CA TYR A 219 -16.21 1.59 -4.66
C TYR A 219 -16.39 3.09 -4.94
N ALA A 220 -16.96 3.48 -6.08
CA ALA A 220 -17.20 4.90 -6.36
C ALA A 220 -18.14 5.53 -5.31
N ILE A 221 -19.17 4.79 -4.89
CA ILE A 221 -20.10 5.20 -3.83
C ILE A 221 -19.37 5.34 -2.49
N VAL A 222 -18.53 4.37 -2.14
CA VAL A 222 -17.74 4.40 -0.89
C VAL A 222 -16.84 5.63 -0.85
N TYR A 223 -16.08 5.89 -1.91
CA TYR A 223 -15.16 7.03 -1.97
C TYR A 223 -15.90 8.37 -2.00
N ARG A 224 -17.04 8.45 -2.71
CA ARG A 224 -17.91 9.64 -2.68
C ARG A 224 -18.41 9.94 -1.28
N ASN A 225 -18.89 8.93 -0.55
CA ASN A 225 -19.37 9.10 0.82
C ASN A 225 -18.25 9.51 1.78
N MET A 226 -17.04 8.95 1.61
CA MET A 226 -15.86 9.39 2.36
C MET A 226 -15.49 10.85 2.06
N ALA A 227 -15.65 11.29 0.82
CA ALA A 227 -15.39 12.68 0.44
C ALA A 227 -16.42 13.66 1.01
N ILE A 228 -17.70 13.28 1.03
CA ILE A 228 -18.74 14.05 1.71
C ILE A 228 -18.43 14.15 3.21
N LEU A 229 -18.12 13.03 3.88
CA LEU A 229 -17.72 13.03 5.29
C LEU A 229 -16.45 13.86 5.55
N GLY A 230 -15.50 13.86 4.62
CA GLY A 230 -14.30 14.70 4.70
C GLY A 230 -14.63 16.19 4.65
N VAL A 231 -15.57 16.59 3.79
CA VAL A 231 -16.02 17.97 3.66
C VAL A 231 -16.85 18.44 4.85
N ASP A 232 -17.75 17.61 5.34
CA ASP A 232 -18.58 17.91 6.52
C ASP A 232 -17.74 18.01 7.81
N GLY A 233 -16.48 17.55 7.74
CA GLY A 233 -15.48 17.70 8.78
C GLY A 233 -15.63 16.71 9.93
N PHE A 234 -14.75 16.86 10.92
CA PHE A 234 -14.63 15.91 12.02
C PHE A 234 -15.85 15.84 12.95
N SER A 235 -16.73 16.83 12.92
CA SER A 235 -18.00 16.83 13.66
C SER A 235 -18.99 15.77 13.19
N SER A 236 -18.87 15.32 11.94
CA SER A 236 -19.74 14.30 11.34
C SER A 236 -19.23 12.87 11.57
N LEU A 237 -18.04 12.71 12.17
CA LEU A 237 -17.51 11.39 12.52
C LEU A 237 -18.21 10.82 13.77
N PRO A 238 -18.34 9.49 13.88
CA PRO A 238 -18.89 8.84 15.06
C PRO A 238 -18.22 9.31 16.36
N LYS A 239 -18.99 9.37 17.46
CA LYS A 239 -18.45 9.70 18.79
C LYS A 239 -17.23 8.83 19.11
N HIS A 240 -16.17 9.46 19.59
CA HIS A 240 -14.86 8.84 19.91
C HIS A 240 -14.03 8.35 18.71
N CYS A 241 -14.46 8.52 17.45
CA CYS A 241 -13.67 8.09 16.29
C CYS A 241 -12.26 8.71 16.28
N LEU A 242 -12.16 10.03 16.40
CA LEU A 242 -10.87 10.72 16.48
C LEU A 242 -10.05 10.31 17.71
N THR A 243 -10.71 10.15 18.86
CA THR A 243 -10.04 9.68 20.08
C THR A 243 -9.38 8.32 19.85
N LEU A 244 -10.11 7.38 19.23
CA LEU A 244 -9.56 6.08 18.86
C LEU A 244 -8.43 6.22 17.84
N CYS A 245 -8.55 7.07 16.82
CA CYS A 245 -7.48 7.34 15.87
C CYS A 245 -6.20 7.81 16.58
N TYR A 246 -6.29 8.77 17.51
CA TYR A 246 -5.14 9.25 18.26
C TYR A 246 -4.56 8.19 19.20
N VAL A 247 -5.40 7.44 19.91
CA VAL A 247 -4.96 6.34 20.80
C VAL A 247 -4.23 5.26 20.01
N PHE A 248 -4.79 4.81 18.88
CA PHE A 248 -4.16 3.80 18.03
C PHE A 248 -2.95 4.32 17.23
N PHE A 249 -2.85 5.64 17.02
CA PHE A 249 -1.67 6.27 16.46
C PHE A 249 -0.52 6.31 17.47
N ALA A 250 -0.78 6.83 18.67
CA ALA A 250 0.18 6.87 19.77
C ALA A 250 0.59 5.46 20.21
N GLY A 251 -0.37 4.53 20.28
CA GLY A 251 -0.12 3.12 20.59
C GLY A 251 0.82 2.46 19.57
N ALA A 252 0.68 2.74 18.27
CA ALA A 252 1.59 2.19 17.26
C ALA A 252 3.03 2.74 17.41
N ILE A 253 3.18 4.02 17.75
CA ILE A 253 4.49 4.63 18.05
C ILE A 253 5.09 3.97 19.29
N LEU A 254 4.30 3.83 20.37
CA LEU A 254 4.74 3.24 21.62
C LEU A 254 5.16 1.77 21.44
N ILE A 255 4.39 0.97 20.71
CA ILE A 255 4.72 -0.44 20.43
C ILE A 255 6.06 -0.54 19.70
N ASN A 256 6.30 0.29 18.68
CA ASN A 256 7.58 0.29 17.96
C ASN A 256 8.73 0.78 18.83
N LEU A 257 8.52 1.80 19.66
CA LEU A 257 9.52 2.30 20.60
C LEU A 257 9.90 1.22 21.62
N VAL A 258 8.92 0.57 22.23
CA VAL A 258 9.17 -0.55 23.17
C VAL A 258 9.92 -1.67 22.46
N ARG A 259 9.51 -2.03 21.25
CA ARG A 259 10.17 -3.07 20.44
C ARG A 259 11.64 -2.76 20.17
N ASP A 260 11.99 -1.50 19.95
CA ASP A 260 13.38 -1.06 19.73
C ASP A 260 14.22 -0.97 21.01
N LEU A 261 13.60 -0.77 22.17
CA LEU A 261 14.28 -0.63 23.46
C LEU A 261 14.50 -1.97 24.18
N VAL A 262 13.64 -2.97 23.95
CA VAL A 262 13.76 -4.27 24.61
C VAL A 262 14.77 -5.19 23.92
N PRO A 263 15.35 -6.17 24.62
CA PRO A 263 16.25 -7.16 24.02
C PRO A 263 15.57 -7.94 22.88
N ALA A 264 16.34 -8.33 21.87
CA ALA A 264 15.84 -9.04 20.67
C ALA A 264 14.99 -10.29 20.99
N LYS A 265 15.30 -11.00 22.09
CA LYS A 265 14.53 -12.16 22.57
C LYS A 265 13.10 -11.80 22.94
N VAL A 266 12.87 -10.61 23.52
CA VAL A 266 11.54 -10.11 23.90
C VAL A 266 10.88 -9.40 22.72
N ALA A 267 11.65 -8.64 21.93
CA ALA A 267 11.16 -7.92 20.75
C ALA A 267 10.49 -8.83 19.71
N LYS A 268 10.87 -10.11 19.65
CA LYS A 268 10.26 -11.13 18.77
C LYS A 268 8.78 -11.39 19.08
N PHE A 269 8.36 -11.21 20.34
CA PHE A 269 6.97 -11.45 20.76
C PHE A 269 6.09 -10.20 20.66
N ILE A 270 6.68 -9.03 20.41
CA ILE A 270 5.93 -7.79 20.26
C ILE A 270 5.38 -7.72 18.83
N PRO A 271 4.06 -7.57 18.65
CA PRO A 271 3.46 -7.56 17.33
C PRO A 271 3.83 -6.28 16.58
N LEU A 272 3.76 -6.37 15.25
CA LEU A 272 3.98 -5.26 14.34
C LEU A 272 2.67 -4.49 14.11
N PRO A 273 2.57 -3.21 14.54
CA PRO A 273 1.33 -2.44 14.38
C PRO A 273 0.85 -2.35 12.92
N MET A 274 1.78 -2.26 11.95
CA MET A 274 1.44 -2.30 10.52
C MET A 274 0.73 -3.61 10.15
N ALA A 275 1.31 -4.77 10.49
CA ALA A 275 0.76 -6.08 10.17
C ALA A 275 -0.58 -6.33 10.89
N MET A 276 -0.70 -5.86 12.14
CA MET A 276 -1.96 -5.94 12.88
C MET A 276 -3.09 -5.15 12.21
N ALA A 277 -2.78 -4.01 11.60
CA ALA A 277 -3.81 -3.12 11.06
C ALA A 277 -4.47 -3.66 9.76
N ILE A 278 -3.81 -4.54 9.02
CA ILE A 278 -4.30 -5.02 7.72
C ILE A 278 -5.62 -5.80 7.86
N PRO A 279 -5.74 -6.83 8.73
CA PRO A 279 -7.01 -7.53 8.90
C PRO A 279 -8.13 -6.65 9.45
N PHE A 280 -7.83 -5.64 10.28
CA PHE A 280 -8.85 -4.68 10.73
C PHE A 280 -9.37 -3.80 9.59
N TYR A 281 -8.58 -3.61 8.54
CA TYR A 281 -8.97 -2.83 7.36
C TYR A 281 -9.72 -3.68 6.32
N ILE A 282 -9.23 -4.89 6.05
CA ILE A 282 -9.76 -5.75 4.98
C ILE A 282 -10.92 -6.63 5.48
N GLY A 283 -10.74 -7.26 6.64
CA GLY A 283 -11.70 -8.21 7.19
C GLY A 283 -11.02 -9.37 7.90
N SER A 284 -11.82 -10.09 8.70
CA SER A 284 -11.35 -11.21 9.51
C SER A 284 -10.89 -12.42 8.69
N TYR A 285 -11.41 -12.61 7.48
CA TYR A 285 -10.99 -13.70 6.59
C TYR A 285 -9.48 -13.64 6.32
N PHE A 286 -8.94 -12.45 6.10
CA PHE A 286 -7.52 -12.24 5.85
C PHE A 286 -6.66 -12.64 7.06
N ALA A 287 -7.13 -12.38 8.29
CA ALA A 287 -6.43 -12.85 9.49
C ALA A 287 -6.40 -14.38 9.58
N ILE A 288 -7.50 -15.04 9.21
CA ILE A 288 -7.60 -16.51 9.21
C ILE A 288 -6.64 -17.10 8.17
N ASP A 289 -6.63 -16.57 6.96
CA ASP A 289 -5.77 -17.04 5.87
C ASP A 289 -4.28 -16.87 6.22
N MET A 290 -3.90 -15.70 6.74
CA MET A 290 -2.53 -15.45 7.24
C MET A 290 -2.14 -16.42 8.36
N PHE A 291 -3.06 -16.71 9.29
CA PHE A 291 -2.81 -17.64 10.38
C PHE A 291 -2.60 -19.06 9.87
N VAL A 292 -3.48 -19.55 9.00
CA VAL A 292 -3.37 -20.88 8.39
C VAL A 292 -2.07 -21.01 7.60
N GLY A 293 -1.74 -20.03 6.75
CA GLY A 293 -0.48 -20.00 6.01
C GLY A 293 0.74 -20.01 6.93
N THR A 294 0.71 -19.25 8.02
CA THR A 294 1.79 -19.22 9.02
C THR A 294 1.95 -20.57 9.72
N VAL A 295 0.85 -21.24 10.09
CA VAL A 295 0.87 -22.57 10.71
C VAL A 295 1.47 -23.60 9.75
N ILE A 296 1.10 -23.57 8.47
CA ILE A 296 1.67 -24.47 7.45
C ILE A 296 3.20 -24.29 7.36
N VAL A 297 3.67 -23.05 7.23
CA VAL A 297 5.11 -22.75 7.16
C VAL A 297 5.82 -23.11 8.47
N PHE A 298 5.17 -22.90 9.62
CA PHE A 298 5.72 -23.25 10.92
C PHE A 298 5.92 -24.77 11.09
N VAL A 299 4.91 -25.56 10.76
CA VAL A 299 4.99 -27.04 10.80
C VAL A 299 6.04 -27.52 9.79
N TRP A 300 6.06 -26.97 8.58
CA TRP A 300 7.06 -27.32 7.58
C TRP A 300 8.48 -26.97 8.06
N GLY A 301 8.67 -25.83 8.72
CA GLY A 301 9.95 -25.42 9.30
C GLY A 301 10.45 -26.35 10.40
N ILE A 302 9.55 -26.91 11.22
CA ILE A 302 9.89 -27.93 12.22
C ILE A 302 10.32 -29.24 11.55
N MET A 303 9.62 -29.65 10.49
CA MET A 303 9.91 -30.90 9.79
C MET A 303 11.19 -30.84 8.95
N ASN A 304 11.37 -29.77 8.17
CA ASN A 304 12.54 -29.59 7.32
C ASN A 304 12.78 -28.09 7.03
N LYS A 305 13.60 -27.48 7.87
CA LYS A 305 13.98 -26.07 7.76
C LYS A 305 14.57 -25.70 6.40
N ALA A 306 15.49 -26.53 5.87
CA ALA A 306 16.16 -26.23 4.60
C ALA A 306 15.19 -26.20 3.41
N LYS A 307 14.24 -27.15 3.35
CA LYS A 307 13.20 -27.16 2.31
C LYS A 307 12.20 -26.01 2.48
N ALA A 308 11.79 -25.72 3.71
CA ALA A 308 10.88 -24.62 3.98
C ALA A 308 11.49 -23.28 3.56
N ASP A 309 12.74 -23.01 3.96
CA ASP A 309 13.44 -21.76 3.62
C ASP A 309 13.67 -21.62 2.10
N ALA A 310 13.83 -22.73 1.36
CA ALA A 310 14.02 -22.72 -0.09
C ALA A 310 12.72 -22.63 -0.91
N PHE A 311 11.65 -23.33 -0.49
CA PHE A 311 10.45 -23.53 -1.32
C PHE A 311 9.18 -22.84 -0.82
N ALA A 312 9.14 -22.34 0.43
CA ALA A 312 7.95 -21.67 0.95
C ALA A 312 7.50 -20.48 0.07
N PRO A 313 8.39 -19.58 -0.41
CA PRO A 313 7.99 -18.51 -1.31
C PRO A 313 7.39 -19.02 -2.62
N ALA A 314 7.93 -20.11 -3.18
CA ALA A 314 7.44 -20.70 -4.42
C ALA A 314 6.04 -21.33 -4.24
N VAL A 315 5.82 -22.06 -3.15
CA VAL A 315 4.51 -22.64 -2.82
C VAL A 315 3.47 -21.56 -2.55
N ALA A 316 3.81 -20.53 -1.76
CA ALA A 316 2.93 -19.40 -1.51
C ALA A 316 2.53 -18.68 -2.81
N SER A 317 3.51 -18.41 -3.69
CA SER A 317 3.26 -17.82 -5.01
C SER A 317 2.35 -18.70 -5.86
N GLY A 318 2.52 -20.02 -5.81
CA GLY A 318 1.66 -20.99 -6.50
C GLY A 318 0.21 -20.98 -6.00
N LEU A 319 -0.01 -20.87 -4.70
CA LEU A 319 -1.35 -20.76 -4.11
C LEU A 319 -2.05 -19.45 -4.52
N ILE A 320 -1.33 -18.32 -4.50
CA ILE A 320 -1.84 -17.02 -4.96
C ILE A 320 -2.19 -17.07 -6.45
N CYS A 321 -1.31 -17.65 -7.27
CA CYS A 321 -1.55 -17.82 -8.70
C CYS A 321 -2.77 -18.72 -8.96
N GLY A 322 -2.93 -19.80 -8.18
CA GLY A 322 -4.08 -20.71 -8.26
C GLY A 322 -5.42 -20.00 -8.00
N ASP A 323 -5.46 -19.14 -6.98
CA ASP A 323 -6.63 -18.30 -6.69
C ASP A 323 -6.90 -17.31 -7.85
N GLY A 324 -5.85 -16.69 -8.39
CA GLY A 324 -5.96 -15.83 -9.57
C GLY A 324 -6.55 -16.55 -10.79
N ILE A 325 -6.10 -17.79 -11.06
CA ILE A 325 -6.62 -18.62 -12.17
C ILE A 325 -8.10 -18.94 -11.96
N TRP A 326 -8.57 -19.12 -10.72
CA TRP A 326 -9.98 -19.40 -10.40
C TRP A 326 -10.93 -18.27 -10.82
N THR A 327 -10.43 -17.04 -10.90
CA THR A 327 -11.20 -15.87 -11.38
C THR A 327 -11.75 -16.08 -12.80
N LEU A 328 -11.03 -16.80 -13.67
CA LEU A 328 -11.46 -17.06 -15.05
C LEU A 328 -12.68 -18.01 -15.11
N PRO A 329 -12.64 -19.23 -14.53
CA PRO A 329 -13.83 -20.05 -14.37
C PRO A 329 -14.98 -19.32 -13.68
N GLN A 330 -14.72 -18.57 -12.59
CA GLN A 330 -15.75 -17.81 -11.90
C GLN A 330 -16.42 -16.78 -12.84
N SER A 331 -15.65 -16.09 -13.67
CA SER A 331 -16.17 -15.14 -14.66
C SER A 331 -17.00 -15.83 -15.72
N ILE A 332 -16.57 -17.01 -16.20
CA ILE A 332 -17.35 -17.82 -17.16
C ILE A 332 -18.67 -18.28 -16.55
N LEU A 333 -18.66 -18.74 -15.29
CA LEU A 333 -19.86 -19.15 -14.57
C LEU A 333 -20.81 -17.96 -14.35
N ALA A 334 -20.29 -16.78 -14.04
CA ALA A 334 -21.06 -15.55 -13.92
C ALA A 334 -21.70 -15.15 -15.26
N LEU A 335 -20.95 -15.20 -16.37
CA LEU A 335 -21.46 -14.95 -17.72
C LEU A 335 -22.54 -15.94 -18.13
N ALA A 336 -22.37 -17.22 -17.77
CA ALA A 336 -23.36 -18.26 -17.98
C ALA A 336 -24.57 -18.15 -17.02
N LYS A 337 -24.62 -17.12 -16.16
CA LYS A 337 -25.65 -16.87 -15.15
C LYS A 337 -25.94 -18.09 -14.27
N VAL A 338 -24.90 -18.89 -14.00
CA VAL A 338 -25.00 -20.09 -13.17
C VAL A 338 -25.34 -19.63 -11.75
N LYS A 339 -26.54 -19.98 -11.29
CA LYS A 339 -26.92 -19.73 -9.91
C LYS A 339 -26.08 -20.63 -9.00
N PRO A 340 -25.36 -20.08 -8.00
CA PRO A 340 -24.58 -20.91 -7.10
C PRO A 340 -25.52 -21.91 -6.40
N PRO A 341 -25.21 -23.22 -6.43
CA PRO A 341 -26.12 -24.26 -5.95
C PRO A 341 -26.30 -24.24 -4.42
N ILE A 342 -25.43 -23.54 -3.69
CA ILE A 342 -25.43 -23.47 -2.23
C ILE A 342 -25.20 -22.02 -1.80
N CYS A 343 -26.20 -21.42 -1.16
CA CYS A 343 -26.03 -20.18 -0.40
C CYS A 343 -25.86 -20.57 1.08
N MET A 344 -24.62 -20.62 1.57
CA MET A 344 -24.36 -20.92 2.99
C MET A 344 -24.65 -19.70 3.85
N LYS A 345 -25.73 -19.75 4.63
CA LYS A 345 -26.08 -18.74 5.64
C LYS A 345 -25.61 -19.23 7.01
N PHE A 346 -24.65 -18.53 7.61
CA PHE A 346 -24.21 -18.79 8.98
C PHE A 346 -25.02 -17.96 9.97
N LEU A 347 -26.34 -18.18 9.98
CA LEU A 347 -27.28 -17.52 10.87
C LEU A 347 -27.78 -18.55 11.89
N SER A 348 -28.07 -18.10 13.12
CA SER A 348 -28.81 -18.95 14.05
C SER A 348 -30.17 -19.29 13.43
N ARG A 349 -30.71 -20.48 13.70
CA ARG A 349 -32.01 -20.92 13.14
C ARG A 349 -33.11 -19.85 13.15
N PRO A 350 -33.34 -19.08 14.24
CA PRO A 350 -34.36 -18.03 14.23
C PRO A 350 -34.02 -16.84 13.32
N VAL A 351 -32.75 -16.44 13.23
CA VAL A 351 -32.33 -15.35 12.35
C VAL A 351 -32.39 -15.78 10.88
N ASN A 352 -32.07 -17.04 10.60
CA ASN A 352 -32.19 -17.60 9.26
C ASN A 352 -33.66 -17.60 8.80
N ALA A 353 -34.59 -18.00 9.66
CA ALA A 353 -36.02 -17.97 9.36
C ALA A 353 -36.55 -16.55 9.09
N ASN A 354 -36.09 -15.56 9.86
CA ASN A 354 -36.44 -14.16 9.62
C ASN A 354 -35.87 -13.64 8.30
N VAL A 355 -34.64 -14.02 7.97
CA VAL A 355 -34.00 -13.62 6.70
C VAL A 355 -34.64 -14.32 5.51
N ASP A 356 -35.04 -15.59 5.63
CA ASP A 356 -35.78 -16.30 4.58
C ASP A 356 -37.17 -15.70 4.36
N ALA A 357 -37.87 -15.32 5.43
CA ALA A 357 -39.13 -14.59 5.34
C ALA A 357 -38.98 -13.19 4.71
N TYR A 358 -37.88 -12.50 4.99
CA TYR A 358 -37.58 -11.16 4.44
C TYR A 358 -37.14 -11.21 2.97
N LEU A 359 -36.43 -12.26 2.58
CA LEU A 359 -35.93 -12.44 1.21
C LEU A 359 -36.97 -13.05 0.26
N GLY A 360 -38.15 -13.43 0.75
CA GLY A 360 -39.31 -13.81 -0.06
C GLY A 360 -39.01 -14.93 -1.06
N ASN A 361 -38.71 -16.13 -0.55
CA ASN A 361 -38.90 -17.34 -1.35
C ASN A 361 -40.38 -17.66 -1.50
#